data_AF-A0AAV9ELB6-F1
#
_entry.id   AF-A0AAV9ELB6-F1
#
_cell.length_a   1.000
_cell.length_b   1.000
_cell.length_c   1.000
_cell.angle_alpha   90.00
_cell.angle_beta   90.00
_cell.angle_gamma   90.00
#
_symmetry.space_group_name_H-M   'P 1'
#
loop_
_entity.id
_entity.type
_entity.pdbx_description
1 polymer ?
#
loop_
_entity_poly.entity_id
_entity_poly.type
_entity_poly.pdbx_seq_one_letter_code
_entity_poly.pdbx_strand_id
1 'polypeptide(L)'
;MSSKKINRRQLLKSSGLRLRDIRSVDPSLWMTNSMPSLLVREQALLLNLGTLRAIAMKERVFVFDYNREGGRAFLKMLLPRLNPKNTNGGPAMPFELEVVEAALLSRIQRLERKLMDVEPRVAALLEVLPNRLTASVLEQLRLSKQALVELGSRAGSLKQMLLDILEDPHEIRRICIMGRNCTVRRGNNDMECSLSSDKQIAEEEEEEIEMLLENYLQRCESCHGQAERLLDSAKEMEDSIAVNLSSRRLEVSRVELLLQVGTFCVAVGALVAGIFGMNLRSYLEEHVCAFWLTTAGILVGAIAAFFIMYSYLKARKIL
;
A
#
# COMPACT_ATOMS: atom_id res chain seq x y z
N MET A 1 24.87 26.04 -7.47
CA MET A 1 23.53 26.23 -6.87
C MET A 1 23.56 27.46 -5.97
N SER A 2 22.61 28.39 -6.11
CA SER A 2 22.51 29.58 -5.24
C SER A 2 21.17 29.54 -4.51
N SER A 3 21.18 29.49 -3.17
CA SER A 3 19.95 29.59 -2.37
C SER A 3 19.51 31.05 -2.31
N LYS A 4 18.55 31.44 -3.15
CA LYS A 4 17.97 32.79 -3.14
C LYS A 4 16.55 32.73 -2.57
N LYS A 5 16.24 33.63 -1.63
CA LYS A 5 14.85 33.92 -1.24
C LYS A 5 14.24 34.76 -2.35
N ILE A 6 13.34 34.18 -3.14
CA ILE A 6 12.69 34.85 -4.27
C ILE A 6 11.30 35.30 -3.83
N ASN A 7 10.96 36.55 -4.11
CA ASN A 7 9.62 37.07 -3.84
C ASN A 7 8.62 36.46 -4.83
N ARG A 8 7.45 35.98 -4.34
CA ARG A 8 6.39 35.37 -5.17
C ARG A 8 5.99 36.26 -6.36
N ARG A 9 5.99 37.59 -6.19
CA ARG A 9 5.68 38.54 -7.27
C ARG A 9 6.75 38.58 -8.37
N GLN A 10 8.03 38.43 -7.99
CA GLN A 10 9.13 38.37 -8.96
C GLN A 10 9.10 37.04 -9.72
N LEU A 11 8.80 35.94 -9.03
CA LEU A 11 8.64 34.62 -9.65
C LEU A 11 7.54 34.65 -10.71
N LEU A 12 6.33 35.16 -10.38
CA LEU A 12 5.21 35.32 -11.31
C LEU A 12 5.58 36.14 -12.56
N LYS A 13 6.26 37.28 -12.38
CA LYS A 13 6.69 38.14 -13.49
C LYS A 13 7.70 37.43 -14.41
N SER A 14 8.54 36.57 -13.83
CA SER A 14 9.60 35.87 -14.56
C SER A 14 9.17 34.55 -15.22
N SER A 15 8.01 34.02 -14.83
CA SER A 15 7.53 32.69 -15.19
C SER A 15 6.29 32.69 -16.07
N GLY A 16 5.64 33.84 -16.28
CA GLY A 16 4.35 33.94 -16.97
C GLY A 16 3.19 33.22 -16.26
N LEU A 17 3.38 32.80 -15.00
CA LEU A 17 2.39 32.00 -14.28
C LEU A 17 1.31 32.88 -13.65
N ARG A 18 0.09 32.33 -13.51
CA ARG A 18 -0.97 33.01 -12.74
C ARG A 18 -0.84 32.67 -11.26
N LEU A 19 -1.37 33.54 -10.39
CA LEU A 19 -1.41 33.32 -8.94
C LEU A 19 -2.04 31.98 -8.53
N ARG A 20 -2.99 31.48 -9.32
CA ARG A 20 -3.65 30.18 -9.11
C ARG A 20 -2.69 29.00 -9.30
N ASP A 21 -1.76 29.09 -10.25
CA ASP A 21 -0.87 27.99 -10.61
C ASP A 21 0.15 27.74 -9.50
N ILE A 22 0.60 28.80 -8.82
CA ILE A 22 1.55 28.70 -7.71
C ILE A 22 1.02 27.83 -6.56
N ARG A 23 -0.30 27.75 -6.35
CA ARG A 23 -0.87 26.91 -5.27
C ARG A 23 -0.46 25.44 -5.39
N SER A 24 -0.26 24.96 -6.62
CA SER A 24 0.17 23.57 -6.90
C SER A 24 1.62 23.27 -6.47
N VAL A 25 2.46 24.29 -6.29
CA VAL A 25 3.87 24.13 -5.92
C VAL A 25 4.22 24.83 -4.61
N ASP A 26 3.25 25.51 -3.99
CA ASP A 26 3.46 26.32 -2.79
C ASP A 26 3.77 25.46 -1.55
N PRO A 27 5.00 25.52 -0.98
CA PRO A 27 5.41 24.72 0.17
C PRO A 27 4.50 24.90 1.41
N SER A 28 3.87 26.07 1.60
CA SER A 28 2.95 26.29 2.74
C SER A 28 1.64 25.50 2.66
N LEU A 29 1.21 25.07 1.47
CA LEU A 29 -0.04 24.33 1.26
C LEU A 29 0.18 22.80 1.31
N TRP A 30 1.02 22.33 2.23
CA TRP A 30 1.45 20.93 2.29
C TRP A 30 0.31 19.95 2.60
N MET A 31 -0.69 20.36 3.40
CA MET A 31 -1.82 19.51 3.81
C MET A 31 -2.82 19.23 2.68
N THR A 32 -2.88 20.09 1.66
CA THR A 32 -3.89 20.02 0.59
C THR A 32 -3.34 19.53 -0.75
N ASN A 33 -2.04 19.21 -0.82
CA ASN A 33 -1.33 19.08 -2.09
C ASN A 33 -0.37 17.87 -2.10
N SER A 34 -0.92 16.72 -1.70
CA SER A 34 -0.24 15.42 -1.60
C SER A 34 -0.29 14.61 -2.89
N MET A 35 -1.27 14.87 -3.76
CA MET A 35 -1.37 14.21 -5.06
C MET A 35 -0.32 14.75 -6.02
N PRO A 36 0.30 13.87 -6.82
CA PRO A 36 1.26 14.30 -7.82
C PRO A 36 0.54 15.05 -8.94
N SER A 37 1.15 16.12 -9.44
CA SER A 37 0.66 16.86 -10.59
C SER A 37 1.81 17.37 -11.43
N LEU A 38 1.65 17.28 -12.74
CA LEU A 38 2.49 17.93 -13.74
C LEU A 38 1.57 18.86 -14.53
N LEU A 39 1.76 20.17 -14.36
CA LEU A 39 0.95 21.17 -15.05
C LEU A 39 1.80 21.87 -16.10
N VAL A 40 1.32 21.81 -17.34
CA VAL A 40 1.96 22.49 -18.47
C VAL A 40 1.39 23.89 -18.65
N ARG A 41 2.26 24.89 -18.75
CA ARG A 41 1.92 26.29 -19.04
C ARG A 41 2.83 26.81 -20.14
N GLU A 42 2.43 27.92 -20.77
CA GLU A 42 3.09 28.48 -21.97
C GLU A 42 4.62 28.65 -21.83
N GLN A 43 5.11 28.97 -20.63
CA GLN A 43 6.53 29.27 -20.37
C GLN A 43 7.14 28.48 -19.20
N ALA A 44 6.39 27.55 -18.62
CA ALA A 44 6.86 26.80 -17.46
C ALA A 44 6.10 25.49 -17.23
N LEU A 45 6.82 24.48 -16.72
CA LEU A 45 6.25 23.25 -16.18
C LEU A 45 6.23 23.33 -14.66
N LEU A 46 5.07 23.08 -14.04
CA LEU A 46 4.97 22.96 -12.60
C LEU A 46 4.94 21.48 -12.22
N LEU A 47 5.91 21.08 -11.42
CA LEU A 47 6.09 19.72 -10.93
C LEU A 47 5.75 19.68 -9.44
N ASN A 48 4.73 18.93 -9.07
CA ASN A 48 4.48 18.52 -7.70
C ASN A 48 4.50 17.00 -7.62
N LEU A 49 5.57 16.40 -7.11
CA LEU A 49 5.71 14.95 -6.91
C LEU A 49 5.76 14.62 -5.41
N GLY A 50 4.90 15.30 -4.64
CA GLY A 50 4.75 15.18 -3.19
C GLY A 50 5.88 15.89 -2.43
N THR A 51 6.98 15.19 -2.19
CA THR A 51 8.14 15.74 -1.46
C THR A 51 9.07 16.58 -2.34
N LEU A 52 8.85 16.55 -3.66
CA LEU A 52 9.55 17.36 -4.64
C LEU A 52 8.55 18.35 -5.23
N ARG A 53 8.90 19.64 -5.21
CA ARG A 53 8.14 20.71 -5.85
C ARG A 53 9.09 21.55 -6.66
N ALA A 54 8.82 21.71 -7.94
CA ALA A 54 9.69 22.45 -8.83
C ALA A 54 8.91 23.20 -9.91
N ILE A 55 9.51 24.28 -10.41
CA ILE A 55 9.09 24.97 -11.64
C ILE A 55 10.24 24.88 -12.62
N ALA A 56 10.03 24.17 -13.73
CA ALA A 56 10.98 24.11 -14.82
C ALA A 56 10.65 25.19 -15.85
N MET A 57 11.66 25.92 -16.29
CA MET A 57 11.63 26.86 -17.40
C MET A 57 12.78 26.51 -18.34
N LYS A 58 12.78 27.07 -19.55
CA LYS A 58 13.79 26.79 -20.59
C LYS A 58 15.26 26.79 -20.16
N GLU A 59 15.64 27.69 -19.25
CA GLU A 59 17.05 27.88 -18.88
C GLU A 59 17.30 27.68 -17.39
N ARG A 60 16.25 27.45 -16.59
CA ARG A 60 16.37 27.39 -15.14
C ARG A 60 15.25 26.58 -14.49
N VAL A 61 15.61 25.90 -13.40
CA VAL A 61 14.66 25.21 -12.54
C VAL A 61 14.66 25.85 -11.15
N PHE A 62 13.47 26.13 -10.63
CA PHE A 62 13.28 26.51 -9.23
C PHE A 62 12.83 25.28 -8.45
N VAL A 63 13.62 24.86 -7.46
CA VAL A 63 13.26 23.76 -6.56
C VAL A 63 12.86 24.34 -5.22
N PHE A 64 11.63 24.07 -4.79
CA PHE A 64 11.15 24.44 -3.46
C PHE A 64 11.56 23.38 -2.45
N ASP A 65 11.92 23.82 -1.24
CA ASP A 65 12.28 22.94 -0.12
C ASP A 65 13.29 21.83 -0.48
N TYR A 66 14.38 22.20 -1.18
CA TYR A 66 15.38 21.24 -1.67
C TYR A 66 16.01 20.36 -0.57
N ASN A 67 15.93 20.77 0.70
CA ASN A 67 16.42 20.02 1.85
C ASN A 67 15.63 18.75 2.16
N ARG A 68 14.40 18.61 1.65
CA ARG A 68 13.61 17.38 1.80
C ARG A 68 14.22 16.24 0.99
N GLU A 69 13.88 15.01 1.39
CA GLU A 69 14.36 13.78 0.73
C GLU A 69 14.14 13.80 -0.80
N GLY A 70 12.96 14.25 -1.24
CA GLY A 70 12.64 14.36 -2.67
C GLY A 70 13.48 15.38 -3.41
N GLY A 71 13.69 16.57 -2.83
CA GLY A 71 14.53 17.61 -3.42
C GLY A 71 15.99 17.18 -3.54
N ARG A 72 16.56 16.55 -2.51
CA ARG A 72 17.94 16.03 -2.55
C ARG A 72 18.11 14.92 -3.57
N ALA A 73 17.18 13.97 -3.63
CA ALA A 73 17.21 12.88 -4.61
C ALA A 73 17.13 13.43 -6.03
N PHE A 74 16.21 14.37 -6.29
CA PHE A 74 16.09 15.05 -7.57
C PHE A 74 17.38 15.74 -8.00
N LEU A 75 17.99 16.53 -7.12
CA LEU A 75 19.25 17.23 -7.43
C LEU A 75 20.40 16.26 -7.72
N LYS A 76 20.46 15.13 -7.01
CA LYS A 76 21.44 14.07 -7.27
C LYS A 76 21.30 13.48 -8.67
N MET A 77 20.07 13.40 -9.20
CA MET A 77 19.80 12.91 -10.55
C MET A 77 20.00 13.98 -11.63
N LEU A 78 19.62 15.23 -11.35
CA LEU A 78 19.66 16.32 -12.33
C LEU A 78 21.08 16.86 -12.55
N LEU A 79 21.84 17.13 -11.48
CA LEU A 79 23.14 17.82 -11.58
C LEU A 79 24.16 17.12 -12.49
N PRO A 80 24.28 15.78 -12.51
CA PRO A 80 25.19 15.08 -13.42
C PRO A 80 24.77 15.18 -14.89
N ARG A 81 23.46 15.30 -15.17
CA ARG A 81 22.90 15.39 -16.53
C ARG A 81 23.13 16.77 -17.14
N LEU A 82 23.02 17.82 -16.32
CA LEU A 82 23.31 19.20 -16.71
C LEU A 82 24.81 19.51 -16.95
N ASN A 83 25.70 18.53 -16.74
CA ASN A 83 27.13 18.77 -16.89
C ASN A 83 27.56 18.54 -18.35
N PRO A 84 28.00 19.57 -19.10
CA PRO A 84 28.32 19.48 -20.52
C PRO A 84 29.53 18.58 -20.85
N LYS A 85 30.21 18.02 -19.84
CA LYS A 85 31.27 17.02 -20.02
C LYS A 85 30.75 15.59 -20.25
N ASN A 86 29.45 15.36 -20.05
CA ASN A 86 28.81 14.05 -20.19
C ASN A 86 27.98 13.89 -21.48
N THR A 87 27.85 14.93 -22.30
CA THR A 87 27.13 14.88 -23.57
C THR A 87 28.01 14.21 -24.62
N ASN A 88 27.89 12.88 -24.72
CA ASN A 88 28.56 12.03 -25.70
C ASN A 88 27.96 12.22 -27.12
N GLY A 89 27.97 13.44 -27.66
CA GLY A 89 27.63 13.73 -29.05
C GLY A 89 26.20 13.40 -29.51
N GLY A 90 25.30 13.00 -28.61
CA GLY A 90 23.88 12.79 -28.91
C GLY A 90 23.10 14.11 -29.00
N PRO A 91 21.91 14.12 -29.64
CA PRO A 91 21.02 15.27 -29.65
C PRO A 91 20.70 15.68 -28.20
N ALA A 92 20.88 16.96 -27.89
CA ALA A 92 20.65 17.49 -26.55
C ALA A 92 19.15 17.61 -26.29
N MET A 93 18.64 16.84 -25.33
CA MET A 93 17.26 16.95 -24.87
C MET A 93 17.00 18.38 -24.34
N PRO A 94 15.82 18.98 -24.60
CA PRO A 94 15.44 20.25 -24.00
C PRO A 94 15.56 20.23 -22.47
N PHE A 95 16.08 21.31 -21.88
CA PHE A 95 16.36 21.40 -20.44
C PHE A 95 15.11 21.13 -19.59
N GLU A 96 13.94 21.61 -20.02
CA GLU A 96 12.65 21.35 -19.36
C GLU A 96 12.33 19.85 -19.29
N LEU A 97 12.60 19.09 -20.36
CA LEU A 97 12.37 17.64 -20.41
C LEU A 97 13.40 16.90 -19.57
N GLU A 98 14.67 17.32 -19.57
CA GLU A 98 15.68 16.73 -18.67
C GLU A 98 15.28 16.89 -17.19
N VAL A 99 14.68 18.03 -16.85
CA VAL A 99 14.15 18.31 -15.51
C VAL A 99 12.96 17.40 -15.18
N VAL A 100 12.00 17.23 -16.09
CA VAL A 100 10.86 16.31 -15.90
C VAL A 100 11.36 14.88 -15.75
N GLU A 101 12.24 14.44 -16.63
CA GLU A 101 12.78 13.09 -16.63
C GLU A 101 13.54 12.80 -15.33
N ALA A 102 14.42 13.70 -14.90
CA ALA A 102 15.12 13.57 -13.62
C ALA A 102 14.15 13.57 -12.42
N ALA A 103 13.07 14.34 -12.48
CA ALA A 103 12.03 14.35 -11.45
C ALA A 103 11.28 13.02 -11.37
N LEU A 104 10.80 12.50 -12.51
CA LEU A 104 10.12 11.20 -12.60
C LEU A 104 11.03 10.07 -12.18
N LEU A 105 12.26 10.01 -12.71
CA LEU A 105 13.25 9.00 -12.36
C LEU A 105 13.55 9.00 -10.86
N SER A 106 13.81 10.18 -10.27
CA SER A 106 14.10 10.29 -8.83
C SER A 106 12.92 9.84 -7.97
N ARG A 107 11.68 10.06 -8.43
CA ARG A 107 10.46 9.68 -7.71
C ARG A 107 10.22 8.17 -7.81
N ILE A 108 10.31 7.60 -9.02
CA ILE A 108 10.07 6.18 -9.28
C ILE A 108 11.12 5.32 -8.59
N GLN A 109 12.41 5.66 -8.69
CA GLN A 109 13.47 4.93 -7.98
C GLN A 109 13.30 4.90 -6.45
N ARG A 110 12.64 5.90 -5.87
CA ARG A 110 12.31 5.90 -4.44
C ARG A 110 11.16 4.95 -4.11
N LEU A 111 10.17 4.84 -5.00
CA LEU A 111 9.08 3.87 -4.85
C LEU A 111 9.62 2.45 -5.02
N GLU A 112 10.42 2.20 -6.05
CA GLU A 112 11.08 0.91 -6.31
C GLU A 112 11.96 0.48 -5.14
N ARG A 113 12.78 1.37 -4.56
CA ARG A 113 13.59 1.05 -3.37
C ARG A 113 12.73 0.67 -2.17
N LYS A 114 11.65 1.41 -1.92
CA LYS A 114 10.71 1.07 -0.83
C LYS A 114 10.06 -0.29 -1.06
N LEU A 115 9.75 -0.63 -2.30
CA LEU A 115 9.22 -1.95 -2.64
C LEU A 115 10.25 -3.05 -2.36
N MET A 116 11.48 -2.87 -2.83
CA MET A 116 12.60 -3.80 -2.61
C MET A 116 12.90 -4.02 -1.12
N ASP A 117 12.66 -3.03 -0.26
CA ASP A 117 12.84 -3.16 1.19
C ASP A 117 11.68 -3.92 1.86
N VAL A 118 10.45 -3.80 1.35
CA VAL A 118 9.23 -4.36 1.96
C VAL A 118 8.93 -5.76 1.45
N GLU A 119 9.15 -6.03 0.17
CA GLU A 119 8.92 -7.32 -0.49
C GLU A 119 9.53 -8.53 0.26
N PRO A 120 10.84 -8.57 0.55
CA PRO A 120 11.43 -9.71 1.25
C PRO A 120 10.89 -9.88 2.67
N ARG A 121 10.51 -8.77 3.32
CA ARG A 121 9.92 -8.80 4.67
C ARG A 121 8.54 -9.43 4.65
N VAL A 122 7.72 -9.08 3.66
CA VAL A 122 6.38 -9.67 3.50
C VAL A 122 6.51 -11.14 3.15
N ALA A 123 7.37 -11.51 2.19
CA ALA A 123 7.60 -12.90 1.82
C ALA A 123 8.00 -13.76 3.03
N ALA A 124 8.98 -13.32 3.82
CA ALA A 124 9.41 -14.02 5.02
C ALA A 124 8.29 -14.13 6.09
N LEU A 125 7.48 -13.08 6.24
CA LEU A 125 6.34 -13.12 7.17
C LEU A 125 5.29 -14.15 6.74
N LEU A 126 4.98 -14.24 5.44
CA LEU A 126 3.99 -15.17 4.91
C LEU A 126 4.42 -16.64 5.08
N GLU A 127 5.72 -16.94 5.04
CA GLU A 127 6.24 -18.29 5.31
C GLU A 127 6.13 -18.69 6.79
N VAL A 128 6.31 -17.74 7.71
CA VAL A 128 6.34 -18.01 9.16
C VAL A 128 4.94 -18.00 9.79
N LEU A 129 4.03 -17.18 9.27
CA LEU A 129 2.69 -16.95 9.81
C LEU A 129 1.86 -18.22 10.05
N PRO A 130 1.84 -19.23 9.14
CA PRO A 130 1.09 -20.47 9.36
C PRO A 130 1.54 -21.25 10.61
N ASN A 131 2.83 -21.17 10.94
CA ASN A 131 3.46 -21.98 11.98
C ASN A 131 3.61 -21.23 13.30
N ARG A 132 3.65 -19.89 13.28
CA ARG A 132 3.89 -19.05 14.47
C ARG A 132 2.96 -17.85 14.54
N LEU A 133 1.84 -18.02 15.25
CA LEU A 133 0.87 -16.97 15.56
C LEU A 133 1.26 -16.22 16.83
N THR A 134 2.29 -15.38 16.75
CA THR A 134 2.73 -14.50 17.86
C THR A 134 2.31 -13.06 17.60
N ALA A 135 1.95 -12.32 18.66
CA ALA A 135 1.54 -10.91 18.57
C ALA A 135 2.57 -10.02 17.85
N SER A 136 3.88 -10.28 18.05
CA SER A 136 4.96 -9.55 17.36
C SER A 136 4.95 -9.76 15.84
N VAL A 137 4.66 -10.97 15.36
CA VAL A 137 4.62 -11.30 13.93
C VAL A 137 3.39 -10.67 13.28
N LEU A 138 2.25 -10.69 13.96
CA LEU A 138 1.03 -10.00 13.50
C LEU A 138 1.24 -8.48 13.43
N GLU A 139 1.95 -7.89 14.39
CA GLU A 139 2.28 -6.47 14.36
C GLU A 139 3.24 -6.14 13.20
N GLN A 140 4.23 -6.98 12.94
CA GLN A 140 5.12 -6.84 11.76
C GLN A 140 4.35 -6.96 10.44
N LEU A 141 3.37 -7.86 10.35
CA LEU A 141 2.48 -7.97 9.20
C LEU A 141 1.65 -6.70 9.03
N ARG A 142 1.04 -6.20 10.12
CA ARG A 142 0.26 -4.95 10.11
C ARG A 142 1.09 -3.77 9.59
N LEU A 143 2.30 -3.60 10.11
CA LEU A 143 3.21 -2.54 9.66
C LEU A 143 3.61 -2.70 8.19
N SER A 144 3.87 -3.93 7.75
CA SER A 144 4.20 -4.21 6.35
C SER A 144 3.01 -3.94 5.40
N LYS A 145 1.79 -4.32 5.80
CA LYS A 145 0.55 -3.98 5.06
C LYS A 145 0.35 -2.47 4.96
N GLN A 146 0.55 -1.72 6.05
CA GLN A 146 0.46 -0.26 6.01
C GLN A 146 1.46 0.35 5.04
N ALA A 147 2.71 -0.15 5.03
CA ALA A 147 3.72 0.30 4.08
C ALA A 147 3.35 -0.02 2.62
N LEU A 148 2.79 -1.21 2.34
CA LEU A 148 2.31 -1.59 1.01
C LEU A 148 1.12 -0.73 0.55
N VAL A 149 0.16 -0.43 1.43
CA VAL A 149 -0.97 0.47 1.11
C VAL A 149 -0.48 1.87 0.77
N GLU A 150 0.45 2.41 1.57
CA GLU A 150 1.03 3.72 1.31
C GLU A 150 1.81 3.75 -0.01
N LEU A 151 2.63 2.73 -0.26
CA LEU A 151 3.41 2.58 -1.49
C LEU A 151 2.48 2.47 -2.71
N GLY A 152 1.49 1.58 -2.65
CA GLY A 152 0.51 1.34 -3.70
C GLY A 152 -0.30 2.61 -4.02
N SER A 153 -0.78 3.33 -3.00
CA SER A 153 -1.49 4.60 -3.19
C SER A 153 -0.62 5.67 -3.88
N ARG A 154 0.65 5.82 -3.44
CA ARG A 154 1.59 6.79 -4.00
C ARG A 154 2.01 6.45 -5.44
N ALA A 155 2.24 5.17 -5.74
CA ALA A 155 2.55 4.70 -7.08
C ALA A 155 1.32 4.80 -8.00
N GLY A 156 0.13 4.45 -7.50
CA GLY A 156 -1.13 4.56 -8.23
C GLY A 156 -1.47 6.00 -8.60
N SER A 157 -1.25 6.95 -7.68
CA SER A 157 -1.48 8.38 -7.98
C SER A 157 -0.49 8.92 -9.03
N LEU A 158 0.77 8.45 -9.02
CA LEU A 158 1.76 8.83 -10.02
C LEU A 158 1.45 8.20 -11.39
N LYS A 159 1.02 6.93 -11.40
CA LYS A 159 0.50 6.24 -12.59
C LYS A 159 -0.66 7.03 -13.20
N GLN A 160 -1.66 7.41 -12.39
CA GLN A 160 -2.81 8.16 -12.87
C GLN A 160 -2.41 9.50 -13.48
N MET A 161 -1.52 10.25 -12.83
CA MET A 161 -1.05 11.52 -13.38
C MET A 161 -0.32 11.36 -14.73
N LEU A 162 0.45 10.28 -14.91
CA LEU A 162 1.11 10.00 -16.20
C LEU A 162 0.09 9.58 -17.27
N LEU A 163 -0.91 8.77 -16.91
CA LEU A 163 -2.02 8.39 -17.81
C LEU A 163 -2.79 9.63 -18.27
N ASP A 164 -3.18 10.51 -17.34
CA ASP A 164 -3.96 11.72 -17.66
C ASP A 164 -3.24 12.62 -18.67
N ILE A 165 -1.90 12.64 -18.67
CA ILE A 165 -1.09 13.43 -19.61
C ILE A 165 -0.94 12.71 -20.95
N LEU A 166 -0.75 11.39 -20.94
CA LEU A 166 -0.68 10.57 -22.15
C LEU A 166 -2.03 10.51 -22.89
N GLU A 167 -3.15 10.64 -22.18
CA GLU A 167 -4.50 10.66 -22.77
C GLU A 167 -4.84 12.00 -23.45
N ASP A 168 -4.20 13.13 -23.08
CA ASP A 168 -4.41 14.44 -23.71
C ASP A 168 -3.22 14.82 -24.62
N PRO A 169 -3.31 14.58 -25.95
CA PRO A 169 -2.25 14.96 -26.89
C PRO A 169 -2.00 16.47 -26.92
N HIS A 170 -2.95 17.30 -26.45
CA HIS A 170 -2.73 18.72 -26.34
C HIS A 170 -1.79 19.09 -25.18
N GLU A 171 -1.73 18.32 -24.09
CA GLU A 171 -0.74 18.54 -23.03
C GLU A 171 0.66 18.23 -23.55
N ILE A 172 0.85 17.12 -24.26
CA ILE A 172 2.12 16.71 -24.85
C ILE A 172 2.60 17.75 -25.86
N ARG A 173 1.70 18.17 -26.75
CA ARG A 173 1.95 19.26 -27.69
C ARG A 173 2.32 20.57 -27.00
N ARG A 174 1.67 20.91 -25.88
CA ARG A 174 2.02 22.09 -25.06
C ARG A 174 3.44 21.98 -24.49
N ILE A 175 3.92 20.78 -24.16
CA ILE A 175 5.29 20.55 -23.69
C ILE A 175 6.28 20.80 -24.84
N CYS A 176 6.03 20.24 -26.03
CA CYS A 176 6.88 20.39 -27.21
C CYS A 176 7.05 21.85 -27.68
N ILE A 177 5.94 22.61 -27.72
CA ILE A 177 5.98 24.02 -28.15
C ILE A 177 6.44 24.99 -27.06
N MET A 178 6.76 24.51 -25.85
CA MET A 178 7.04 25.38 -24.71
C MET A 178 8.14 26.38 -25.07
N GLY A 179 7.83 27.67 -24.89
CA GLY A 179 8.65 28.83 -25.25
C GLY A 179 9.23 28.87 -26.68
N ARG A 180 8.71 28.07 -27.63
CA ARG A 180 8.87 28.33 -29.07
C ARG A 180 7.86 29.42 -29.47
N ASN A 181 8.11 30.14 -30.56
CA ASN A 181 7.17 31.15 -31.09
C ASN A 181 5.99 30.51 -31.85
N CYS A 182 5.54 29.33 -31.41
CA CYS A 182 4.46 28.58 -32.03
C CYS A 182 3.15 28.89 -31.31
N THR A 183 2.10 29.26 -32.04
CA THR A 183 0.80 29.56 -31.43
C THR A 183 -0.21 28.47 -31.74
N VAL A 184 -0.82 27.89 -30.69
CA VAL A 184 -1.96 26.98 -30.84
C VAL A 184 -3.23 27.83 -30.83
N ARG A 185 -3.95 27.87 -31.96
CA ARG A 185 -5.24 28.57 -32.04
C ARG A 185 -6.34 27.70 -31.42
N ARG A 186 -6.99 28.21 -30.36
CA ARG A 186 -8.17 27.57 -29.76
C ARG A 186 -9.37 27.67 -30.73
N GLY A 187 -9.54 26.67 -31.59
CA GLY A 187 -10.68 26.57 -32.49
C GLY A 187 -10.49 25.60 -33.66
N ASN A 188 -9.26 25.53 -34.19
CA ASN A 188 -8.82 24.48 -35.11
C ASN A 188 -7.68 23.73 -34.43
N ASN A 189 -7.64 22.41 -34.53
CA ASN A 189 -6.51 21.60 -34.05
C ASN A 189 -5.21 21.82 -34.84
N ASP A 190 -5.19 22.84 -35.71
CA ASP A 190 -4.08 23.18 -36.58
C ASP A 190 -3.05 24.00 -35.80
N MET A 191 -1.84 23.45 -35.71
CA MET A 191 -0.65 24.15 -35.24
C MET A 191 -0.19 25.13 -36.32
N GLU A 192 -0.34 26.43 -36.09
CA GLU A 192 0.28 27.47 -36.92
C GLU A 192 1.73 27.66 -36.43
N CYS A 193 2.62 26.79 -36.89
CA CYS A 193 4.05 27.04 -36.83
C CYS A 193 4.46 27.95 -37.99
N SER A 194 5.29 28.93 -37.71
CA SER A 194 5.82 29.85 -38.73
C SER A 194 6.64 29.15 -39.82
N LEU A 195 7.11 27.92 -39.59
CA LEU A 195 7.97 27.15 -40.49
C LEU A 195 7.48 25.69 -40.62
N SER A 196 7.48 25.15 -41.84
CA SER A 196 7.09 23.76 -42.13
C SER A 196 8.06 22.72 -41.54
N SER A 197 9.35 23.05 -41.48
CA SER A 197 10.38 22.21 -40.83
C SER A 197 10.13 22.07 -39.32
N ASP A 198 9.67 23.13 -38.65
CA ASP A 198 9.38 23.11 -37.21
C ASP A 198 8.18 22.22 -36.89
N LYS A 199 7.29 21.99 -37.85
CA LYS A 199 6.13 21.10 -37.68
C LYS A 199 6.55 19.63 -37.66
N GLN A 200 7.38 19.20 -38.61
CA GLN A 200 7.90 17.82 -38.64
C GLN A 200 8.77 17.52 -37.42
N ILE A 201 9.65 18.46 -37.05
CA ILE A 201 10.48 18.35 -35.83
C ILE A 201 9.58 18.30 -34.58
N ALA A 202 8.50 19.06 -34.54
CA ALA A 202 7.58 19.01 -33.41
C ALA A 202 6.79 17.69 -33.33
N GLU A 203 6.44 17.08 -34.45
CA GLU A 203 5.79 15.75 -34.50
C GLU A 203 6.77 14.65 -34.02
N GLU A 204 8.02 14.66 -34.48
CA GLU A 204 9.07 13.74 -34.00
C GLU A 204 9.34 13.91 -32.49
N GLU A 205 9.41 15.15 -32.00
CA GLU A 205 9.58 15.44 -30.57
C GLU A 205 8.35 15.06 -29.73
N GLU A 206 7.13 15.18 -30.27
CA GLU A 206 5.90 14.70 -29.61
C GLU A 206 5.98 13.19 -29.35
N GLU A 207 6.37 12.41 -30.37
CA GLU A 207 6.56 10.96 -30.24
C GLU A 207 7.66 10.60 -29.23
N GLU A 208 8.79 11.33 -29.20
CA GLU A 208 9.85 11.11 -28.21
C GLU A 208 9.38 11.37 -26.77
N ILE A 209 8.58 12.42 -26.55
CA ILE A 209 8.02 12.73 -25.23
C ILE A 209 7.04 11.65 -24.81
N GLU A 210 6.18 11.18 -25.72
CA GLU A 210 5.26 10.07 -25.47
C GLU A 210 6.01 8.81 -25.03
N MET A 211 7.00 8.37 -25.82
CA MET A 211 7.81 7.20 -25.49
C MET A 211 8.53 7.33 -24.13
N LEU A 212 9.03 8.53 -23.81
CA LEU A 212 9.64 8.80 -22.50
C LEU A 212 8.62 8.62 -21.37
N LEU A 213 7.44 9.24 -21.49
CA LEU A 213 6.39 9.18 -20.47
C LEU A 213 5.83 7.75 -20.33
N GLU A 214 5.64 7.03 -21.43
CA GLU A 214 5.22 5.62 -21.44
C GLU A 214 6.21 4.72 -20.71
N ASN A 215 7.52 4.93 -20.91
CA ASN A 215 8.54 4.17 -20.18
C ASN A 215 8.41 4.35 -18.66
N TYR A 216 8.23 5.58 -18.20
CA TYR A 216 8.06 5.87 -16.78
C TYR A 216 6.69 5.40 -16.24
N LEU A 217 5.65 5.44 -17.07
CA LEU A 217 4.35 4.87 -16.76
C LEU A 217 4.46 3.37 -16.52
N GLN A 218 5.11 2.63 -17.42
CA GLN A 218 5.31 1.19 -17.31
C GLN A 218 6.08 0.82 -16.02
N ARG A 219 7.13 1.57 -15.68
CA ARG A 219 7.87 1.36 -14.43
C ARG A 219 7.01 1.63 -13.19
N CYS A 220 6.21 2.70 -13.23
CA CYS A 220 5.31 3.04 -12.14
C CYS A 220 4.20 2.00 -11.96
N GLU A 221 3.65 1.49 -13.07
CA GLU A 221 2.66 0.42 -13.08
C GLU A 221 3.21 -0.89 -12.54
N SER A 222 4.43 -1.27 -12.94
CA SER A 222 5.11 -2.45 -12.39
C SER A 222 5.25 -2.35 -10.86
N CYS A 223 5.73 -1.21 -10.35
CA CYS A 223 5.86 -0.97 -8.91
C CYS A 223 4.49 -0.99 -8.20
N HIS A 224 3.45 -0.39 -8.79
CA HIS A 224 2.10 -0.38 -8.23
C HIS A 224 1.51 -1.79 -8.18
N GLY A 225 1.56 -2.54 -9.28
CA GLY A 225 1.00 -3.88 -9.37
C GLY A 225 1.73 -4.90 -8.48
N GLN A 226 3.05 -4.78 -8.33
CA GLN A 226 3.80 -5.61 -7.37
C GLN A 226 3.38 -5.32 -5.92
N ALA A 227 3.22 -4.03 -5.55
CA ALA A 227 2.76 -3.66 -4.22
C ALA A 227 1.33 -4.16 -3.92
N GLU A 228 0.43 -4.09 -4.90
CA GLU A 228 -0.95 -4.60 -4.79
C GLU A 228 -0.99 -6.12 -4.62
N ARG A 229 -0.23 -6.86 -5.43
CA ARG A 229 -0.12 -8.32 -5.32
C ARG A 229 0.36 -8.77 -3.94
N LEU A 230 1.43 -8.17 -3.43
CA LEU A 230 1.94 -8.48 -2.08
C LEU A 230 0.91 -8.15 -0.99
N LEU A 231 0.17 -7.05 -1.16
CA LEU A 231 -0.85 -6.65 -0.21
C LEU A 231 -2.01 -7.65 -0.20
N ASP A 232 -2.42 -8.13 -1.37
CA ASP A 232 -3.50 -9.10 -1.48
C ASP A 232 -3.09 -10.48 -0.94
N SER A 233 -1.86 -10.94 -1.21
CA SER A 233 -1.32 -12.14 -0.56
C SER A 233 -1.28 -12.01 0.97
N ALA A 234 -0.94 -10.82 1.49
CA ALA A 234 -0.97 -10.56 2.93
C ALA A 234 -2.39 -10.52 3.52
N LYS A 235 -3.40 -10.07 2.76
CA LYS A 235 -4.82 -10.14 3.18
C LYS A 235 -5.32 -11.58 3.19
N GLU A 236 -5.07 -12.33 2.11
CA GLU A 236 -5.48 -13.73 1.99
C GLU A 236 -4.90 -14.59 3.12
N MET A 237 -3.64 -14.38 3.47
CA MET A 237 -3.01 -15.07 4.59
C MET A 237 -3.64 -14.70 5.95
N GLU A 238 -4.03 -13.43 6.15
CA GLU A 238 -4.74 -13.00 7.37
C GLU A 238 -6.12 -13.66 7.48
N ASP A 239 -6.86 -13.74 6.38
CA ASP A 239 -8.16 -14.41 6.33
C ASP A 239 -8.01 -15.91 6.61
N SER A 240 -7.00 -16.57 6.04
CA SER A 240 -6.66 -17.96 6.33
C SER A 240 -6.35 -18.19 7.82
N ILE A 241 -5.65 -17.26 8.47
CA ILE A 241 -5.38 -17.33 9.91
C ILE A 241 -6.64 -17.15 10.73
N ALA A 242 -7.51 -16.21 10.35
CA ALA A 242 -8.78 -16.00 11.03
C ALA A 242 -9.63 -17.28 11.00
N VAL A 243 -9.67 -17.98 9.86
CA VAL A 243 -10.34 -19.28 9.70
C VAL A 243 -9.66 -20.38 10.53
N ASN A 244 -8.33 -20.46 10.54
CA ASN A 244 -7.63 -21.46 11.34
C ASN A 244 -7.82 -21.25 12.86
N LEU A 245 -7.84 -19.99 13.32
CA LEU A 245 -8.10 -19.64 14.72
C LEU A 245 -9.54 -19.91 15.13
N SER A 246 -10.52 -19.76 14.23
CA SER A 246 -11.90 -20.14 14.52
C SER A 246 -12.04 -21.67 14.62
N SER A 247 -11.38 -22.42 13.74
CA SER A 247 -11.33 -23.88 13.80
C SER A 247 -10.70 -24.40 15.12
N ARG A 248 -9.54 -23.87 15.52
CA ARG A 248 -8.90 -24.25 16.80
C ARG A 248 -9.77 -23.93 18.02
N ARG A 249 -10.47 -22.79 18.01
CA ARG A 249 -11.41 -22.44 19.09
C ARG A 249 -12.58 -23.42 19.16
N LEU A 250 -13.08 -23.89 18.02
CA LEU A 250 -14.11 -24.92 17.96
C LEU A 250 -13.60 -26.24 18.55
N GLU A 251 -12.38 -26.68 18.22
CA GLU A 251 -11.78 -27.87 18.82
C GLU A 251 -11.66 -27.76 20.34
N VAL A 252 -11.17 -26.61 20.85
CA VAL A 252 -11.08 -26.36 22.30
C VAL A 252 -12.46 -26.39 22.95
N SER A 253 -13.47 -25.75 22.34
CA SER A 253 -14.84 -25.75 22.86
C SER A 253 -15.44 -27.16 22.88
N ARG A 254 -15.13 -28.02 21.89
CA ARG A 254 -15.53 -29.44 21.91
C ARG A 254 -14.90 -30.20 23.07
N VAL A 255 -13.61 -29.98 23.35
CA VAL A 255 -12.94 -30.60 24.51
C VAL A 255 -13.53 -30.09 25.82
N GLU A 256 -13.81 -28.79 25.92
CA GLU A 256 -14.46 -28.20 27.09
C GLU A 256 -15.86 -28.81 27.33
N LEU A 257 -16.67 -28.95 26.29
CA LEU A 257 -17.98 -29.61 26.36
C LEU A 257 -17.85 -31.06 26.85
N LEU A 258 -16.85 -31.82 26.37
CA LEU A 258 -16.61 -33.18 26.85
C LEU A 258 -16.23 -33.23 28.33
N LEU A 259 -15.38 -32.30 28.79
CA LEU A 259 -15.02 -32.18 30.20
C LEU A 259 -16.25 -31.81 31.05
N GLN A 260 -17.08 -30.87 30.60
CA GLN A 260 -18.31 -30.48 31.28
C GLN A 260 -19.28 -31.66 31.42
N VAL A 261 -19.51 -32.43 30.35
CA VAL A 261 -20.33 -33.65 30.40
C VAL A 261 -19.76 -34.66 31.40
N GLY A 262 -18.44 -34.88 31.39
CA GLY A 262 -17.77 -35.74 32.37
C GLY A 262 -17.99 -35.27 33.82
N THR A 263 -17.80 -33.97 34.09
CA THR A 263 -18.04 -33.41 35.43
C THR A 263 -19.49 -33.53 35.88
N PHE A 264 -20.45 -33.37 34.96
CA PHE A 264 -21.87 -33.55 35.27
C PHE A 264 -22.18 -35.00 35.69
N CYS A 265 -21.64 -35.99 34.95
CA CYS A 265 -21.80 -37.41 35.32
C CYS A 265 -21.20 -37.73 36.71
N VAL A 266 -20.02 -37.20 37.01
CA VAL A 266 -19.37 -37.36 38.32
C VAL A 266 -20.17 -36.66 39.42
N ALA A 267 -20.71 -35.45 39.17
CA ALA A 267 -21.50 -34.70 40.13
C ALA A 267 -22.80 -35.43 40.51
N VAL A 268 -23.48 -36.07 39.55
CA VAL A 268 -24.65 -36.93 39.82
C VAL A 268 -24.25 -38.12 40.69
N GLY A 269 -23.13 -38.77 40.38
CA GLY A 269 -22.61 -39.88 41.21
C GLY A 269 -22.26 -39.44 42.64
N ALA A 270 -21.62 -38.28 42.79
CA ALA A 270 -21.28 -37.69 44.08
C ALA A 270 -22.53 -37.30 44.89
N LEU A 271 -23.60 -36.85 44.23
CA LEU A 271 -24.88 -36.57 44.89
C LEU A 271 -25.51 -37.85 45.46
N VAL A 272 -25.51 -38.94 44.69
CA VAL A 272 -25.99 -40.24 45.18
C VAL A 272 -25.15 -40.73 46.35
N ALA A 273 -23.81 -40.68 46.23
CA ALA A 273 -22.91 -41.00 47.33
C ALA A 273 -23.13 -40.11 48.56
N GLY A 274 -23.39 -38.82 48.36
CA GLY A 274 -23.67 -37.85 49.40
C GLY A 274 -24.95 -38.16 50.17
N ILE A 275 -26.04 -38.51 49.49
CA ILE A 275 -27.32 -38.90 50.12
C ILE A 275 -27.13 -40.11 51.03
N PHE A 276 -26.42 -41.14 50.57
CA PHE A 276 -26.14 -42.35 51.36
C PHE A 276 -25.02 -42.16 52.39
N GLY A 277 -24.22 -41.10 52.28
CA GLY A 277 -23.21 -40.72 53.26
C GLY A 277 -23.74 -39.81 54.38
N MET A 278 -25.02 -39.44 54.36
CA MET A 278 -25.64 -38.65 55.43
C MET A 278 -25.91 -39.51 56.67
N ASN A 279 -25.78 -38.93 57.86
CA ASN A 279 -26.04 -39.58 59.15
C ASN A 279 -27.56 -39.71 59.46
N LEU A 280 -28.35 -40.12 58.46
CA LEU A 280 -29.78 -40.40 58.57
C LEU A 280 -29.96 -41.91 58.46
N ARG A 281 -30.75 -42.52 59.34
CA ARG A 281 -30.95 -43.99 59.36
C ARG A 281 -31.50 -44.48 58.02
N SER A 282 -30.64 -45.05 57.17
CA SER A 282 -31.05 -45.54 55.86
C SER A 282 -31.44 -47.03 55.86
N TYR A 283 -31.28 -47.77 56.97
CA TYR A 283 -31.50 -49.22 57.13
C TYR A 283 -30.74 -50.14 56.13
N LEU A 284 -30.00 -49.57 55.16
CA LEU A 284 -29.16 -50.23 54.16
C LEU A 284 -27.69 -50.39 54.60
N GLU A 285 -27.32 -49.78 55.72
CA GLU A 285 -25.94 -49.74 56.25
C GLU A 285 -25.47 -51.06 56.88
N GLU A 286 -26.40 -51.92 57.31
CA GLU A 286 -26.09 -53.18 58.01
C GLU A 286 -25.62 -54.29 57.06
N HIS A 287 -25.82 -54.13 55.75
CA HIS A 287 -25.48 -55.14 54.75
C HIS A 287 -24.21 -54.77 53.97
N VAL A 288 -23.14 -55.55 54.13
CA VAL A 288 -21.88 -55.43 53.36
C VAL A 288 -22.13 -55.47 51.84
N CYS A 289 -23.15 -56.22 51.39
CA CYS A 289 -23.53 -56.29 49.98
C CYS A 289 -24.09 -54.96 49.43
N ALA A 290 -24.76 -54.15 50.25
CA ALA A 290 -25.39 -52.89 49.82
C ALA A 290 -24.34 -51.82 49.49
N PHE A 291 -23.21 -51.81 50.20
CA PHE A 291 -22.08 -50.92 49.93
C PHE A 291 -21.44 -51.20 48.55
N TRP A 292 -21.17 -52.47 48.24
CA TRP A 292 -20.60 -52.84 46.94
C TRP A 292 -21.59 -52.65 45.78
N LEU A 293 -22.90 -52.84 46.02
CA LEU A 293 -23.94 -52.58 45.02
C LEU A 293 -24.08 -51.10 44.67
N THR A 294 -24.06 -50.21 45.67
CA THR A 294 -24.20 -48.76 45.44
C THR A 294 -22.96 -48.19 44.78
N THR A 295 -21.76 -48.57 45.23
CA THR A 295 -20.50 -48.15 44.61
C THR A 295 -20.37 -48.63 43.16
N ALA A 296 -20.65 -49.91 42.88
CA ALA A 296 -20.67 -50.44 41.52
C ALA A 296 -21.75 -49.77 40.65
N GLY A 297 -22.94 -49.54 41.21
CA GLY A 297 -24.05 -48.87 40.52
C GLY A 297 -23.72 -47.43 40.13
N ILE A 298 -23.07 -46.66 41.01
CA ILE A 298 -22.62 -45.29 40.71
C ILE A 298 -21.56 -45.31 39.60
N LEU A 299 -20.59 -46.22 39.65
CA LEU A 299 -19.53 -46.32 38.64
C LEU A 299 -20.10 -46.69 37.26
N VAL A 300 -20.91 -47.74 37.19
CA VAL A 300 -21.55 -48.19 35.94
C VAL A 300 -22.52 -47.14 35.42
N GLY A 301 -23.32 -46.52 36.30
CA GLY A 301 -24.25 -45.46 35.96
C GLY A 301 -23.57 -44.22 35.40
N ALA A 302 -22.44 -43.80 35.98
CA ALA A 302 -21.65 -42.67 35.49
C ALA A 302 -21.08 -42.93 34.09
N ILE A 303 -20.53 -44.13 33.86
CA ILE A 303 -20.02 -44.54 32.55
C ILE A 303 -21.15 -44.59 31.52
N ALA A 304 -22.28 -45.21 31.85
CA ALA A 304 -23.44 -45.30 30.96
C ALA A 304 -24.00 -43.92 30.60
N ALA A 305 -24.18 -43.04 31.60
CA ALA A 305 -24.64 -41.67 31.39
C ALA A 305 -23.70 -40.88 30.47
N PHE A 306 -22.38 -41.05 30.64
CA PHE A 306 -21.39 -40.41 29.76
C PHE A 306 -21.52 -40.87 28.31
N PHE A 307 -21.65 -42.18 28.06
CA PHE A 307 -21.81 -42.71 26.69
C PHE A 307 -23.14 -42.31 26.04
N ILE A 308 -24.23 -42.24 26.81
CA ILE A 308 -25.54 -41.77 26.32
C ILE A 308 -25.44 -40.30 25.90
N MET A 309 -24.88 -39.44 26.77
CA MET A 309 -24.70 -38.02 26.47
C MET A 309 -23.75 -37.79 25.31
N TYR A 310 -22.64 -38.54 25.24
CA TYR A 310 -21.71 -38.50 24.12
C TYR A 310 -22.40 -38.86 22.79
N SER A 311 -23.18 -39.94 22.78
CA SER A 311 -23.91 -40.39 21.59
C SER A 311 -24.95 -39.36 21.13
N TYR A 312 -25.64 -38.72 22.08
CA TYR A 312 -26.58 -37.63 21.80
C TYR A 312 -25.90 -36.41 21.17
N LEU A 313 -24.75 -35.98 21.71
CA LEU A 313 -23.98 -34.84 21.19
C LEU A 313 -23.42 -35.13 19.79
N LYS A 314 -22.96 -36.35 19.55
CA LYS A 314 -22.49 -36.81 18.24
C LYS A 314 -23.62 -36.84 17.20
N ALA A 315 -24.81 -37.32 17.58
CA ALA A 315 -25.97 -37.34 16.69
C ALA A 315 -26.39 -35.94 16.22
N ARG A 316 -26.20 -34.91 17.06
CA ARG A 316 -26.48 -33.51 16.73
C ARG A 316 -25.37 -32.80 15.93
N LYS A 317 -24.25 -33.46 15.61
CA LYS A 317 -23.09 -32.87 14.91
C LYS A 317 -22.46 -31.66 15.64
N ILE A 318 -22.71 -31.54 16.94
CA ILE A 318 -22.08 -30.51 17.78
C ILE A 318 -20.64 -30.95 18.08
N LEU A 319 -20.45 -32.27 18.21
CA LEU A 319 -19.17 -32.95 18.28
C LEU A 319 -18.65 -33.37 16.90
#